data_AF-A0A0S7XHB1-F1
#
_entry.id   AF-A0A0S7XHB1-F1
#
_cell.length_a   1.000
_cell.length_b   1.000
_cell.length_c   1.000
_cell.angle_alpha   90.00
_cell.angle_beta   90.00
_cell.angle_gamma   90.00
#
_symmetry.space_group_name_H-M   'P 1'
#
loop_
_entity.id
_entity.type
_entity.pdbx_description
1 polymer ?
#
loop_
_entity_poly.entity_id
_entity_poly.type
_entity_poly.pdbx_seq_one_letter_code
_entity_poly.pdbx_strand_id
1 'polypeptide(L)'
;MREVGTNLRRIETNRRARELAEDLLKAEEKRFELGLGSSLDVLEAQKDVTSAQSAELEAIIDYNISLVRLAETEGTLVAQSGVIIQE
;
A
#
# COMPACT_ATOMS: atom_id res chain seq x y z
N MET A 1 6.22 15.90 10.54
CA MET A 1 5.23 15.09 11.30
C MET A 1 3.84 14.94 10.65
N ARG A 2 3.18 16.00 10.13
CA ARG A 2 1.81 15.89 9.55
C ARG A 2 1.71 14.95 8.32
N GLU A 3 2.75 14.95 7.48
CA GLU A 3 2.84 14.12 6.27
C GLU A 3 2.92 12.63 6.59
N VAL A 4 3.82 12.25 7.50
CA VAL A 4 3.98 10.87 8.03
C VAL A 4 2.65 10.31 8.54
N GLY A 5 1.94 11.06 9.40
CA GLY A 5 0.65 10.62 9.93
C GLY A 5 -0.45 10.51 8.86
N THR A 6 -0.34 11.25 7.76
CA THR A 6 -1.27 11.16 6.63
C THR A 6 -0.97 9.91 5.79
N ASN A 7 0.31 9.63 5.51
CA ASN A 7 0.72 8.44 4.78
C ASN A 7 0.41 7.15 5.56
N LEU A 8 0.53 7.17 6.89
CA LEU A 8 0.11 6.03 7.72
C LEU A 8 -1.38 5.71 7.56
N ARG A 9 -2.25 6.74 7.56
CA ARG A 9 -3.69 6.53 7.29
C ARG A 9 -3.98 6.05 5.87
N ARG A 10 -3.16 6.48 4.89
CA ARG A 10 -3.27 5.98 3.50
C ARG A 10 -2.96 4.49 3.43
N ILE A 11 -1.95 4.01 4.15
CA ILE A 11 -1.65 2.56 4.25
C ILE A 11 -2.87 1.81 4.79
N GLU A 12 -3.44 2.25 5.92
CA GLU A 12 -4.60 1.56 6.52
C GLU A 12 -5.82 1.53 5.59
N THR A 13 -6.04 2.63 4.85
CA THR A 13 -7.13 2.74 3.89
C THR A 13 -6.93 1.77 2.72
N ASN A 14 -5.73 1.76 2.13
CA ASN A 14 -5.43 0.86 1.01
C ASN A 14 -5.42 -0.61 1.43
N ARG A 15 -4.96 -0.92 2.64
CA ARG A 15 -5.06 -2.28 3.20
C ARG A 15 -6.51 -2.77 3.26
N ARG A 16 -7.43 -1.93 3.77
CA ARG A 16 -8.86 -2.28 3.82
C ARG A 16 -9.47 -2.42 2.43
N ALA A 17 -9.04 -1.60 1.46
CA ALA A 17 -9.47 -1.73 0.08
C ALA A 17 -8.98 -3.05 -0.55
N ARG A 18 -7.73 -3.46 -0.26
CA ARG A 18 -7.19 -4.77 -0.68
C ARG A 18 -8.01 -5.92 -0.09
N GLU A 19 -8.27 -5.89 1.22
CA GLU A 19 -9.07 -6.93 1.91
C GLU A 19 -10.47 -7.05 1.31
N LEU A 20 -11.12 -5.92 1.01
CA LEU A 20 -12.43 -5.92 0.35
C LEU A 20 -12.35 -6.52 -1.06
N ALA A 21 -11.34 -6.17 -1.85
CA ALA A 21 -11.15 -6.73 -3.19
C ALA A 21 -10.90 -8.24 -3.14
N GLU A 22 -10.14 -8.73 -2.16
CA GLU A 22 -9.92 -10.16 -1.95
C GLU A 22 -11.21 -10.90 -1.58
N ASP A 23 -12.08 -10.30 -0.78
CA ASP A 23 -13.37 -10.89 -0.45
C ASP A 23 -14.35 -10.88 -1.65
N LEU A 24 -14.31 -9.84 -2.48
CA LEU A 24 -15.06 -9.81 -3.75
C LEU A 24 -14.57 -10.90 -4.71
N LEU A 25 -13.25 -11.08 -4.84
CA LEU A 25 -12.69 -12.16 -5.65
C LEU A 25 -13.21 -13.53 -5.21
N LYS A 26 -13.16 -13.83 -3.90
CA LYS A 26 -13.70 -15.09 -3.36
C LYS A 26 -15.19 -15.27 -3.69
N ALA A 27 -15.97 -14.19 -3.66
CA ALA A 27 -17.38 -14.24 -3.99
C ALA A 27 -17.60 -14.54 -5.48
N GLU A 28 -16.85 -13.90 -6.38
CA GLU A 28 -16.95 -14.13 -7.82
C GLU A 28 -16.45 -15.53 -8.22
N GLU A 29 -15.35 -16.01 -7.63
CA GLU A 29 -14.88 -17.39 -7.82
C GLU A 29 -15.97 -18.40 -7.44
N LYS A 30 -16.62 -18.20 -6.29
CA LYS A 30 -17.72 -19.07 -5.85
C LYS A 30 -18.95 -18.98 -6.75
N ARG A 31 -19.29 -17.79 -7.26
CA ARG A 31 -20.37 -17.63 -8.24
C ARG A 31 -20.05 -18.36 -9.53
N PHE A 32 -18.82 -18.26 -10.02
CA PHE A 32 -18.36 -18.94 -11.22
C PHE A 32 -18.41 -20.47 -11.07
N GLU A 33 -17.93 -21.02 -9.94
CA GLU A 33 -18.02 -22.45 -9.63
C GLU A 33 -19.47 -22.98 -9.62
N LEU A 34 -20.42 -22.15 -9.20
CA LEU A 34 -21.86 -22.47 -9.19
C LEU A 34 -22.54 -22.22 -10.54
N GLY A 35 -21.82 -21.73 -11.55
CA GLY A 35 -22.39 -21.37 -12.86
C GLY A 35 -23.25 -20.10 -12.86
N LEU A 36 -23.12 -19.27 -11.81
CA LEU A 36 -23.88 -18.03 -11.60
C LEU A 36 -23.10 -16.77 -12.04
N GLY A 37 -21.91 -16.94 -12.60
CA GLY A 37 -21.00 -15.90 -13.07
C GLY A 37 -20.14 -16.39 -14.23
N SER A 38 -19.30 -15.50 -14.76
CA SER A 38 -18.42 -15.78 -15.89
C SER A 38 -16.95 -15.74 -15.50
N SER A 39 -16.08 -16.33 -16.33
CA SER A 39 -14.63 -16.23 -16.14
C SER A 39 -14.12 -14.79 -16.31
N LEU A 40 -14.86 -13.94 -17.02
CA LEU A 40 -14.54 -12.51 -17.13
C LEU A 40 -14.70 -11.80 -15.78
N ASP A 41 -15.80 -12.08 -15.06
CA ASP A 41 -16.05 -11.48 -13.73
C ASP A 41 -14.92 -11.82 -12.74
N VAL A 42 -14.45 -13.07 -12.77
CA VAL A 42 -13.31 -13.51 -11.95
C VAL A 42 -12.02 -12.78 -12.34
N LEU A 43 -11.73 -12.65 -13.64
CA LEU A 43 -10.54 -11.94 -14.11
C LEU A 43 -10.56 -10.44 -13.76
N GLU A 44 -11.74 -9.82 -13.81
CA GLU A 44 -11.92 -8.43 -13.37
C GLU A 44 -11.66 -8.30 -11.87
N ALA A 45 -12.23 -9.18 -11.04
CA ALA A 45 -11.96 -9.18 -9.60
C ALA A 45 -10.46 -9.42 -9.26
N GLN A 46 -9.78 -10.31 -9.99
CA GLN A 46 -8.33 -10.54 -9.83
C GLN A 46 -7.50 -9.30 -10.19
N LYS A 47 -7.91 -8.57 -11.23
CA LYS A 47 -7.28 -7.30 -11.62
C LYS A 47 -7.48 -6.24 -10.52
N ASP A 48 -8.65 -6.19 -9.91
CA ASP A 48 -8.95 -5.26 -8.82
C ASP A 48 -8.10 -5.56 -7.57
N VAL A 49 -7.95 -6.83 -7.19
CA VAL A 49 -7.04 -7.26 -6.12
C VAL A 49 -5.61 -6.80 -6.42
N THR A 50 -5.12 -7.02 -7.64
CA THR A 50 -3.76 -6.63 -8.05
C THR A 50 -3.57 -5.12 -7.99
N SER A 51 -4.58 -4.35 -8.39
CA SER A 51 -4.55 -2.89 -8.36
C SER A 51 -4.54 -2.37 -6.91
N ALA A 52 -5.35 -2.96 -6.03
CA ALA A 52 -5.40 -2.62 -4.62
C ALA A 52 -4.08 -2.95 -3.88
N GLN A 53 -3.46 -4.10 -4.19
CA GLN A 53 -2.15 -4.47 -3.68
C GLN A 53 -1.07 -3.44 -4.09
N SER A 54 -1.11 -3.00 -5.35
CA SER A 54 -0.17 -2.00 -5.86
C SER A 54 -0.34 -0.65 -5.15
N ALA A 55 -1.59 -0.21 -4.93
CA ALA A 55 -1.90 1.03 -4.21
C ALA A 55 -1.47 0.99 -2.73
N GLU A 56 -1.60 -0.15 -2.07
CA GLU A 56 -1.09 -0.33 -0.70
C GLU A 56 0.43 -0.26 -0.64
N LEU A 57 1.12 -0.93 -1.57
CA LEU A 57 2.58 -0.90 -1.65
C LEU A 57 3.09 0.52 -1.87
N GLU A 58 2.47 1.28 -2.78
CA GLU A 58 2.83 2.68 -3.03
C GLU A 58 2.65 3.54 -1.77
N ALA A 59 1.56 3.35 -1.01
CA ALA A 59 1.35 4.06 0.25
C ALA A 59 2.40 3.72 1.32
N ILE A 60 2.89 2.48 1.36
CA ILE A 60 4.00 2.07 2.24
C ILE A 60 5.31 2.75 1.83
N ILE A 61 5.60 2.81 0.53
CA ILE A 61 6.77 3.49 -0.01
C ILE A 61 6.72 4.99 0.34
N ASP A 62 5.59 5.66 0.10
CA ASP A 62 5.37 7.08 0.43
C ASP A 62 5.57 7.36 1.91
N TYR A 63 5.08 6.48 2.78
CA TYR A 63 5.29 6.58 4.23
C TYR A 63 6.77 6.51 4.59
N ASN A 64 7.51 5.53 4.05
CA ASN A 64 8.94 5.38 4.30
C ASN A 64 9.74 6.60 3.82
N ILE A 65 9.41 7.13 2.63
CA ILE A 65 10.02 8.37 2.12
C ILE A 65 9.74 9.54 3.07
N SER A 66 8.50 9.67 3.55
CA SER A 66 8.14 10.76 4.47
C SER A 66 8.84 10.65 5.84
N LEU A 67 9.17 9.45 6.29
CA LEU A 67 9.99 9.24 7.50
C LEU A 67 11.44 9.68 7.29
N VAL A 68 12.05 9.31 6.16
CA VAL A 68 13.42 9.73 5.82
C VAL A 68 13.52 11.25 5.72
N ARG A 69 12.57 11.90 5.02
CA ARG A 69 12.52 13.36 4.90
C ARG A 69 12.34 14.07 6.24
N LEU A 70 11.56 13.46 7.15
CA LEU A 70 11.40 14.00 8.50
C LEU A 70 12.74 13.97 9.25
N ALA A 71 13.47 12.86 9.19
CA ALA A 71 14.79 12.72 9.82
C ALA A 71 15.86 13.64 9.20
N GLU A 72 15.80 13.91 7.90
CA GLU A 72 16.62 14.94 7.25
C GLU A 72 16.31 16.34 7.79
N THR A 73 15.02 16.69 7.87
CA THR A 73 14.57 18.01 8.34
C THR A 73 14.89 18.24 9.82
N GLU A 74 14.84 17.18 10.62
CA GLU A 74 15.18 17.21 12.06
C GLU A 74 16.70 17.17 12.31
N GLY A 75 17.53 17.14 11.25
CA GLY A 75 19.00 17.19 11.35
C GLY A 75 19.64 15.91 11.90
N THR A 76 18.88 14.84 12.07
CA THR A 76 19.34 13.58 12.67
C THR A 76 19.94 12.60 11.67
N LEU A 77 19.74 12.81 10.35
CA LEU A 77 20.31 11.91 9.34
C LEU A 77 21.85 11.95 9.29
N VAL A 78 22.47 13.10 9.58
CA VAL A 78 23.95 13.25 9.68
C VAL A 78 24.51 12.59 10.94
N ALA A 79 23.70 12.40 11.99
CA ALA A 79 24.13 11.71 13.21
C ALA A 79 24.01 10.18 13.11
N GLN A 80 23.08 9.65 12.28
CA GLN A 80 22.89 8.21 12.10
C GLN A 80 23.65 7.62 10.91
N SER A 81 23.87 8.41 9.85
CA SER A 81 24.79 8.05 8.77
C SER A 81 26.16 8.54 9.21
N GLY A 82 27.06 7.66 9.66
CA GLY A 82 28.38 7.99 10.20
C GLY A 82 29.36 8.66 9.22
N VAL A 83 28.92 9.64 8.44
CA VAL A 83 29.72 10.48 7.57
C VAL A 83 30.14 11.69 8.40
N ILE A 84 31.24 11.53 9.11
CA ILE A 84 32.02 12.65 9.62
C ILE A 84 32.53 13.39 8.38
N ILE A 85 31.95 14.56 8.07
CA ILE A 85 32.58 15.49 7.14
C ILE A 85 33.74 16.13 7.91
N GLN A 86 34.95 15.61 7.72
CA GLN A 86 36.19 16.28 8.09
C GLN A 86 36.48 17.37 7.04
N GLU A 87 36.67 18.60 7.51
CA GLU A 87 37.39 19.66 6.77
C GLU A 87 38.87 19.32 6.59
#